data_AF-A0A6M8WCC8-F1
#
_entry.id   AF-A0A6M8WCC8-F1
#
_cell.length_a   1.000
_cell.length_b   1.000
_cell.length_c   1.000
_cell.angle_alpha   90.00
_cell.angle_beta   90.00
_cell.angle_gamma   90.00
#
_symmetry.space_group_name_H-M   'P 1'
#
loop_
_entity.id
_entity.type
_entity.pdbx_description
1 polymer ?
#
loop_
_entity_poly.entity_id
_entity_poly.type
_entity_poly.pdbx_seq_one_letter_code
_entity_poly.pdbx_strand_id
1 'polypeptide(L)'
;MRRTRLGDLLLLAQGEVLDELEHEAAVMEEELEDEADWEEFFDRAPKPGAPSVVLYGFSLGAGVSLDAAASSRKRVAGVIAEAPYRTPATPARSVMAARGFPHVLNLRPALTLIGFISNCGPRWAGFDRAGLAEQVACPLLVLHGEQDTVSPPEDGRAHCRSRRAG
;
A
#
# COMPACT_ATOMS: atom_id res chain seq x y z
N MET A 1 -32.33 -13.31 -31.57
CA MET A 1 -31.82 -12.14 -30.82
C MET A 1 -32.94 -11.59 -29.95
N ARG A 2 -32.92 -11.84 -28.63
CA ARG A 2 -33.88 -11.24 -27.69
C ARG A 2 -33.47 -9.79 -27.42
N ARG A 3 -34.40 -8.85 -27.60
CA ARG A 3 -34.23 -7.43 -27.24
C ARG A 3 -34.29 -7.31 -25.72
N THR A 4 -33.17 -6.97 -25.08
CA THR A 4 -33.12 -6.48 -23.70
C THR A 4 -33.96 -5.20 -23.61
N ARG A 5 -34.86 -5.09 -22.63
CA ARG A 5 -35.74 -3.92 -22.50
C ARG A 5 -35.04 -2.84 -21.68
N LEU A 6 -35.39 -1.57 -21.94
CA LEU A 6 -34.81 -0.39 -21.29
C LEU A 6 -34.91 -0.42 -19.75
N GLY A 7 -35.86 -1.19 -19.19
CA GLY A 7 -35.98 -1.41 -17.75
C GLY A 7 -34.87 -2.29 -17.15
N ASP A 8 -34.32 -3.22 -17.93
CA ASP A 8 -33.22 -4.10 -17.48
C ASP A 8 -31.90 -3.32 -17.37
N LEU A 9 -31.73 -2.27 -18.19
CA LEU A 9 -30.61 -1.34 -18.12
C LEU A 9 -30.75 -0.33 -16.96
N LEU A 10 -31.98 -0.05 -16.52
CA LEU A 10 -32.23 0.82 -15.37
C LEU A 10 -31.95 0.10 -14.04
N LEU A 11 -32.27 -1.20 -13.96
CA LEU A 11 -31.95 -2.04 -12.80
C LEU A 11 -30.43 -2.21 -12.59
N LEU A 12 -29.67 -2.30 -13.68
CA LEU A 12 -28.20 -2.33 -13.64
C LEU A 12 -27.57 -0.98 -13.22
N ALA A 13 -28.33 0.12 -13.28
CA ALA A 13 -27.88 1.45 -12.88
C ALA A 13 -28.39 1.88 -11.49
N GLN A 14 -29.30 1.12 -10.88
CA GLN A 14 -29.91 1.44 -9.59
C GLN A 14 -29.32 0.55 -8.49
N GLY A 15 -28.31 1.07 -7.79
CA GLY A 15 -28.09 0.95 -6.33
C GLY A 15 -27.95 -0.43 -5.70
N GLU A 16 -28.89 -1.35 -5.91
CA GLU A 16 -29.01 -2.57 -5.12
C GLU A 16 -27.88 -3.58 -5.34
N VAL A 17 -27.35 -3.67 -6.57
CA VAL A 17 -26.19 -4.54 -6.86
C VAL A 17 -24.89 -3.94 -6.31
N LEU A 18 -24.80 -2.61 -6.18
CA LEU A 18 -23.65 -1.97 -5.55
C LEU A 18 -23.76 -2.07 -4.03
N ASP A 19 -24.93 -1.87 -3.44
CA ASP A 19 -25.15 -2.01 -2.00
C ASP A 19 -24.91 -3.45 -1.52
N GLU A 20 -25.33 -4.46 -2.28
CA GLU A 20 -25.04 -5.88 -1.95
C GLU A 20 -23.54 -6.18 -2.06
N LEU A 21 -22.85 -5.69 -3.09
CA LEU A 21 -21.39 -5.90 -3.24
C LEU A 21 -20.58 -5.09 -2.22
N GLU A 22 -21.04 -3.88 -1.85
CA GLU A 22 -20.45 -3.06 -0.79
C GLU A 22 -20.70 -3.71 0.57
N HIS A 23 -21.86 -4.33 0.79
CA HIS A 23 -22.16 -5.07 2.02
C HIS A 23 -21.37 -6.38 2.10
N GLU A 24 -21.26 -7.15 1.01
CA GLU A 24 -20.40 -8.34 0.96
C GLU A 24 -18.92 -7.99 1.13
N ALA A 25 -18.45 -6.87 0.55
CA ALA A 25 -17.10 -6.37 0.77
C ALA A 25 -16.88 -5.91 2.21
N ALA A 26 -17.86 -5.21 2.82
CA ALA A 26 -17.79 -4.76 4.21
C ALA A 26 -17.81 -5.94 5.19
N VAL A 27 -18.61 -6.97 4.93
CA VAL A 27 -18.65 -8.20 5.73
C VAL A 27 -17.36 -9.01 5.57
N MET A 28 -16.78 -9.06 4.36
CA MET A 28 -15.45 -9.67 4.15
C MET A 28 -14.32 -8.86 4.81
N GLU A 29 -14.40 -7.53 4.82
CA GLU A 29 -13.48 -6.66 5.57
C GLU A 29 -13.63 -6.89 7.09
N GLU A 30 -14.86 -6.97 7.60
CA GLU A 30 -15.17 -7.18 9.03
C GLU A 30 -14.76 -8.60 9.51
N GLU A 31 -14.85 -9.63 8.67
CA GLU A 31 -14.32 -10.98 8.97
C GLU A 31 -12.79 -11.08 8.83
N LEU A 32 -12.15 -10.24 8.03
CA LEU A 32 -10.67 -10.13 7.96
C LEU A 32 -10.10 -9.29 9.12
N GLU A 33 -10.93 -8.50 9.79
CA GLU A 33 -10.65 -7.75 11.03
C GLU A 33 -10.84 -8.59 12.31
N ASP A 34 -10.76 -9.93 12.23
CA ASP A 34 -10.26 -10.71 13.37
C ASP A 34 -8.79 -10.28 13.56
N GLU A 35 -8.61 -9.13 14.22
CA GLU A 35 -7.37 -8.35 14.31
C GLU A 35 -6.24 -9.24 14.83
N ALA A 36 -5.47 -9.80 13.91
CA ALA A 36 -4.12 -10.19 14.20
C ALA A 36 -3.40 -8.90 14.61
N ASP A 37 -3.18 -8.73 15.92
CA ASP A 37 -2.32 -7.68 16.46
C ASP A 37 -0.91 -7.96 15.95
N TRP A 38 -0.62 -7.41 14.78
CA TRP A 38 0.64 -7.61 14.07
C TRP A 38 1.80 -7.04 14.87
N GLU A 39 1.56 -5.98 15.65
CA GLU A 39 2.56 -5.41 16.55
C GLU A 39 2.87 -6.39 17.68
N GLU A 40 1.86 -6.93 18.38
CA GLU A 40 2.07 -7.98 19.40
C GLU A 40 2.77 -9.19 18.78
N PHE A 41 2.33 -9.61 17.59
CA PHE A 41 2.97 -10.69 16.86
C PHE A 41 4.45 -10.36 16.71
N PHE A 42 4.83 -9.29 16.01
CA PHE A 42 6.21 -8.99 15.68
C PHE A 42 7.11 -8.64 16.89
N ASP A 43 6.56 -8.03 17.94
CA ASP A 43 7.30 -7.65 19.15
C ASP A 43 7.51 -8.80 20.13
N ARG A 44 6.60 -9.79 20.13
CA ARG A 44 6.75 -10.95 21.00
C ARG A 44 8.00 -11.74 20.62
N ALA A 45 8.86 -12.00 21.60
CA ALA A 45 10.01 -12.86 21.39
C ALA A 45 9.55 -14.21 20.81
N PRO A 46 10.07 -14.65 19.66
CA PRO A 46 9.69 -15.93 19.08
C PRO A 46 9.95 -17.06 20.09
N LYS A 47 9.03 -18.03 20.16
CA LYS A 47 9.30 -19.28 20.88
C LYS A 47 10.54 -19.93 20.24
N PRO A 48 11.40 -20.61 21.03
CA PRO A 48 12.51 -21.39 20.46
C PRO A 48 12.01 -22.33 19.36
N GLY A 49 12.56 -22.22 18.16
CA GLY A 49 12.16 -23.01 16.98
C GLY A 49 11.01 -22.42 16.14
N ALA A 50 10.49 -21.23 16.46
CA ALA A 50 9.52 -20.56 15.60
C ALA A 50 10.13 -20.25 14.22
N PRO A 51 9.37 -20.45 13.12
CA PRO A 51 9.86 -20.15 11.78
C PRO A 51 10.09 -18.65 11.61
N SER A 52 11.17 -18.28 10.94
CA SER A 52 11.34 -16.91 10.46
C SER A 52 10.33 -16.63 9.34
N VAL A 53 9.85 -15.39 9.26
CA VAL A 53 8.84 -14.98 8.27
C VAL A 53 9.45 -14.11 7.18
N VAL A 54 8.92 -14.20 5.97
CA VAL A 54 9.23 -13.28 4.87
C VAL A 54 8.05 -12.35 4.70
N LEU A 55 8.29 -11.04 4.69
CA LEU A 55 7.25 -10.06 4.42
C LEU A 55 7.19 -9.80 2.91
N TYR A 56 5.98 -9.81 2.36
CA TYR A 56 5.73 -9.41 0.99
C TYR A 56 4.73 -8.26 0.99
N GLY A 57 5.03 -7.24 0.19
CA GLY A 57 4.14 -6.10 0.05
C GLY A 57 4.17 -5.52 -1.36
N PHE A 58 3.00 -5.09 -1.82
CA PHE A 58 2.81 -4.44 -3.12
C PHE A 58 2.42 -2.97 -2.92
N SER A 59 3.08 -2.07 -3.66
CA SER A 59 2.78 -0.62 -3.67
C SER A 59 2.81 -0.02 -2.25
N LEU A 60 1.66 0.36 -1.68
CA LEU A 60 1.58 0.83 -0.28
C LEU A 60 2.07 -0.23 0.69
N GLY A 61 1.66 -1.49 0.49
CA GLY A 61 2.03 -2.62 1.33
C GLY A 61 3.54 -2.92 1.32
N ALA A 62 4.24 -2.55 0.24
CA ALA A 62 5.70 -2.62 0.19
C ALA A 62 6.33 -1.68 1.24
N GLY A 63 5.79 -0.46 1.37
CA GLY A 63 6.20 0.48 2.41
C GLY A 63 5.90 0.00 3.83
N VAL A 64 4.72 -0.59 4.03
CA VAL A 64 4.34 -1.19 5.33
C VAL A 64 5.27 -2.34 5.70
N SER A 65 5.61 -3.21 4.75
CA SER A 65 6.53 -4.33 4.97
C SER A 65 7.94 -3.86 5.32
N LEU A 66 8.41 -2.77 4.70
CA LEU A 66 9.70 -2.15 5.02
C LEU A 66 9.70 -1.54 6.42
N ASP A 67 8.62 -0.86 6.80
CA ASP A 67 8.48 -0.25 8.13
C ASP A 67 8.46 -1.31 9.23
N ALA A 68 7.64 -2.36 9.06
CA ALA A 68 7.60 -3.50 9.96
C ALA A 68 8.96 -4.21 10.09
N ALA A 69 9.68 -4.41 8.98
CA ALA A 69 11.01 -5.02 9.01
C ALA A 69 12.08 -4.13 9.66
N ALA A 70 11.96 -2.80 9.55
CA ALA A 70 12.85 -1.84 10.20
C ALA A 70 12.63 -1.82 11.73
N SER A 71 11.37 -1.94 12.16
CA SER A 71 10.97 -1.91 13.57
C SER A 71 11.16 -3.25 14.28
N SER A 72 10.90 -4.39 13.61
CA SER A 72 10.79 -5.70 14.27
C SER A 72 11.87 -6.71 13.83
N ARG A 73 13.12 -6.42 14.23
CA ARG A 73 14.34 -7.11 13.75
C ARG A 73 14.44 -8.61 14.05
N LYS A 74 13.61 -9.19 14.92
CA LYS A 74 13.87 -10.53 15.50
C LYS A 74 13.22 -11.70 14.75
N ARG A 75 12.26 -11.45 13.84
CA ARG A 75 11.50 -12.54 13.16
C ARG A 75 11.51 -12.49 11.65
N VAL A 76 11.87 -11.35 11.05
CA VAL A 76 11.81 -11.15 9.61
C VAL A 76 13.09 -11.66 8.96
N ALA A 77 12.99 -12.77 8.23
CA ALA A 77 14.09 -13.35 7.45
C ALA A 77 14.36 -12.60 6.14
N GLY A 78 13.40 -11.81 5.64
CA GLY A 78 13.56 -11.00 4.45
C GLY A 78 12.29 -10.25 4.07
N VAL A 79 12.44 -9.32 3.13
CA VAL A 79 11.34 -8.52 2.57
C VAL A 79 11.35 -8.63 1.04
N ILE A 80 10.18 -8.81 0.45
CA ILE A 80 9.92 -8.70 -0.99
C ILE A 80 9.03 -7.48 -1.19
N ALA A 81 9.60 -6.42 -1.76
CA ALA A 81 8.91 -5.17 -2.05
C ALA A 81 8.59 -5.10 -3.54
N GLU A 82 7.32 -5.25 -3.90
CA GLU A 82 6.85 -5.13 -5.27
C GLU A 82 6.27 -3.74 -5.55
N ALA A 83 6.72 -3.14 -6.66
CA ALA A 83 6.37 -1.80 -7.10
C ALA A 83 6.45 -0.72 -5.99
N PRO A 84 7.52 -0.70 -5.16
CA PRO A 84 7.61 0.27 -4.08
C PRO A 84 7.78 1.67 -4.65
N TYR A 85 7.04 2.63 -4.11
CA TYR A 85 7.20 4.05 -4.39
C TYR A 85 7.90 4.74 -3.22
N ARG A 86 8.57 5.87 -3.46
CA ARG A 86 9.28 6.58 -2.39
C ARG A 86 8.35 7.40 -1.51
N THR A 87 7.46 8.17 -2.14
CA THR A 87 6.52 9.08 -1.47
C THR A 87 5.09 8.87 -1.98
N PRO A 88 4.06 8.99 -1.14
CA PRO A 88 2.67 8.73 -1.54
C PRO A 88 2.14 9.70 -2.61
N ALA A 89 2.79 10.86 -2.78
CA ALA A 89 2.42 11.82 -3.81
C ALA A 89 2.62 11.26 -5.23
N THR A 90 3.61 10.37 -5.44
CA THR A 90 3.90 9.78 -6.75
C THR A 90 2.73 8.93 -7.27
N PRO A 91 2.33 7.82 -6.59
CA PRO A 91 1.24 6.99 -7.06
C PRO A 91 -0.10 7.71 -7.05
N ALA A 92 -0.35 8.59 -6.08
CA ALA A 92 -1.57 9.38 -6.04
C ALA A 92 -1.70 10.27 -7.29
N ARG A 93 -0.62 10.96 -7.68
CA ARG A 93 -0.58 11.74 -8.93
C ARG A 93 -0.82 10.86 -10.14
N SER A 94 -0.08 9.76 -10.26
CA SER A 94 -0.13 8.89 -11.44
C SER A 94 -1.50 8.25 -11.64
N VAL A 95 -2.13 7.77 -10.56
CA VAL A 95 -3.49 7.21 -10.60
C VAL A 95 -4.51 8.27 -11.00
N MET A 96 -4.43 9.48 -10.44
CA MET A 96 -5.34 10.55 -10.81
C MET A 96 -5.17 10.97 -12.27
N ALA A 97 -3.93 11.07 -12.76
CA ALA A 97 -3.63 11.37 -14.15
C ALA A 97 -4.18 10.28 -15.10
N ALA A 98 -3.97 9.01 -14.78
CA ALA A 98 -4.47 7.88 -15.56
C ALA A 98 -6.02 7.84 -15.60
N ARG A 99 -6.68 8.30 -14.52
CA ARG A 99 -8.14 8.42 -14.44
C ARG A 99 -8.69 9.72 -15.05
N GLY A 100 -7.83 10.59 -15.59
CA GLY A 100 -8.24 11.88 -16.16
C GLY A 100 -8.71 12.89 -15.11
N PHE A 101 -8.43 12.66 -13.83
CA PHE A 101 -8.77 13.60 -12.77
C PHE A 101 -7.80 14.77 -12.70
N PRO A 102 -8.29 15.99 -12.41
CA PRO A 102 -7.42 17.09 -12.06
C PRO A 102 -6.61 16.68 -10.83
N HIS A 103 -5.30 16.89 -10.86
CA HIS A 103 -4.40 16.49 -9.77
C HIS A 103 -3.33 17.56 -9.46
N VAL A 104 -3.18 18.58 -10.31
CA VAL A 104 -2.14 19.60 -10.15
C VAL A 104 -2.42 20.52 -8.96
N LEU A 105 -3.69 20.89 -8.75
CA LEU A 105 -4.09 21.87 -7.73
C LEU A 105 -4.69 21.24 -6.47
N ASN A 106 -5.35 20.08 -6.60
CA ASN A 106 -6.11 19.43 -5.53
C ASN A 106 -5.34 18.32 -4.81
N LEU A 107 -4.28 17.74 -5.40
CA LEU A 107 -3.53 16.66 -4.75
C LEU A 107 -2.87 17.12 -3.45
N ARG A 108 -2.23 18.30 -3.43
CA ARG A 108 -1.57 18.82 -2.21
C ARG A 108 -2.58 19.09 -1.08
N PRO A 109 -3.70 19.81 -1.32
CA PRO A 109 -4.76 19.94 -0.31
C PRO A 109 -5.29 18.59 0.18
N ALA A 110 -5.51 17.62 -0.72
CA ALA A 110 -5.99 16.29 -0.34
C ALA A 110 -4.99 15.57 0.58
N LEU A 111 -3.70 15.57 0.25
CA LEU A 111 -2.66 14.98 1.11
C LEU A 111 -2.52 15.71 2.46
N THR A 112 -2.67 17.04 2.48
CA THR A 112 -2.69 17.82 3.71
C THR A 112 -3.90 17.45 4.58
N LEU A 113 -5.08 17.30 3.98
CA LEU A 113 -6.29 16.85 4.69
C LEU A 113 -6.12 15.43 5.24
N ILE A 114 -5.54 14.52 4.45
CA ILE A 114 -5.19 13.16 4.91
C ILE A 114 -4.24 13.24 6.11
N GLY A 115 -3.21 14.08 6.06
CA GLY A 115 -2.32 14.32 7.20
C GLY A 115 -3.05 14.79 8.46
N PHE A 116 -4.08 15.62 8.32
CA PHE A 116 -4.93 16.04 9.46
C PHE A 116 -5.78 14.90 10.02
N ILE A 117 -6.54 14.20 9.17
CA ILE A 117 -7.45 13.13 9.63
C ILE A 117 -6.69 11.93 10.19
N SER A 118 -5.48 11.66 9.71
CA SER A 118 -4.58 10.61 10.21
C SER A 118 -3.70 11.07 11.38
N ASN A 119 -3.97 12.24 11.96
CA ASN A 119 -3.23 12.80 13.11
C ASN A 119 -1.70 12.93 12.91
N CYS A 120 -1.24 13.00 11.66
CA CYS A 120 0.17 13.16 11.29
C CYS A 120 0.55 14.64 11.03
N GLY A 121 -0.45 15.53 10.99
CA GLY A 121 -0.30 16.97 10.81
C GLY A 121 -0.22 17.45 9.35
N PRO A 122 -0.33 18.76 9.11
CA PRO A 122 -0.46 19.35 7.76
C PRO A 122 0.79 19.22 6.89
N ARG A 123 1.95 19.00 7.52
CA ARG A 123 3.24 18.82 6.84
C ARG A 123 3.54 17.36 6.51
N TRP A 124 2.61 16.45 6.80
CA TRP A 124 2.76 15.05 6.45
C TRP A 124 2.94 14.92 4.93
N ALA A 125 4.16 14.54 4.54
CA ALA A 125 4.52 14.28 3.15
C ALA A 125 4.47 12.76 2.83
N GLY A 126 3.95 11.96 3.76
CA GLY A 126 4.15 10.52 3.80
C GLY A 126 5.50 10.09 4.35
N PHE A 127 5.65 8.79 4.53
CA PHE A 127 6.92 8.15 4.89
C PHE A 127 7.87 8.09 3.69
N ASP A 128 9.14 8.44 3.90
CA ASP A 128 10.21 8.18 2.92
C ASP A 128 10.57 6.68 2.96
N ARG A 129 9.92 5.93 2.07
CA ARG A 129 10.07 4.47 2.01
C ARG A 129 11.48 4.05 1.57
N ALA A 130 12.18 4.90 0.81
CA ALA A 130 13.58 4.64 0.46
C ALA A 130 14.51 4.75 1.68
N GLY A 131 14.19 5.67 2.62
CA GLY A 131 14.88 5.78 3.90
C GLY A 131 14.54 4.64 4.88
N LEU A 132 13.34 4.06 4.79
CA LEU A 132 13.02 2.84 5.54
C LEU A 132 13.84 1.65 5.05
N ALA A 133 14.04 1.52 3.73
CA ALA A 133 14.86 0.44 3.16
C ALA A 133 16.32 0.44 3.67
N GLU A 134 16.88 1.59 4.04
CA GLU A 134 18.21 1.69 4.66
C GLU A 134 18.25 1.05 6.06
N GLN A 135 17.13 1.10 6.78
CA GLN A 135 17.04 0.63 8.16
C GLN A 135 16.74 -0.87 8.26
N VAL A 136 16.36 -1.50 7.14
CA VAL A 136 16.07 -2.94 7.07
C VAL A 136 17.37 -3.74 7.10
N ALA A 137 17.56 -4.48 8.19
CA ALA A 137 18.75 -5.30 8.43
C ALA A 137 18.74 -6.66 7.69
N CYS A 138 17.57 -7.16 7.30
CA CYS A 138 17.43 -8.42 6.58
C CYS A 138 17.57 -8.25 5.05
N PRO A 139 17.70 -9.33 4.26
CA PRO A 139 17.66 -9.27 2.79
C PRO A 139 16.39 -8.58 2.26
N LEU A 140 16.56 -7.70 1.28
CA LEU A 140 15.47 -7.01 0.58
C LEU A 140 15.55 -7.33 -0.92
N LEU A 141 14.48 -7.88 -1.47
CA LEU A 141 14.26 -8.03 -2.90
C LEU A 141 13.28 -6.96 -3.37
N VAL A 142 13.69 -6.15 -4.34
CA VAL A 142 12.82 -5.16 -4.99
C VAL A 142 12.40 -5.68 -6.35
N LEU A 143 11.10 -5.80 -6.57
CA LEU A 143 10.48 -6.17 -7.84
C LEU A 143 9.80 -4.94 -8.44
N HIS A 144 10.05 -4.65 -9.71
CA HIS A 144 9.48 -3.47 -10.36
C HIS A 144 9.27 -3.71 -11.85
N GLY A 145 8.08 -3.39 -12.36
CA GLY A 145 7.77 -3.47 -13.79
C GLY A 145 8.34 -2.27 -14.55
N GLU A 146 9.04 -2.50 -15.66
CA GLU A 146 9.64 -1.40 -16.45
C GLU A 146 8.62 -0.42 -17.03
N GLN A 147 7.35 -0.84 -17.13
CA GLN A 147 6.23 -0.07 -17.68
C GLN A 147 5.26 0.41 -16.60
N ASP A 148 5.63 0.30 -15.32
CA ASP A 148 4.78 0.80 -14.23
C ASP A 148 4.71 2.33 -14.28
N THR A 149 3.52 2.84 -14.62
CA THR A 149 3.23 4.28 -14.67
C THR A 149 2.68 4.81 -13.35
N VAL A 150 2.26 3.93 -12.44
CA VAL A 150 1.71 4.27 -11.12
C VAL A 150 2.84 4.52 -10.14
N SER A 151 3.73 3.54 -9.99
CA SER A 151 4.98 3.64 -9.25
C SER A 151 6.11 3.58 -10.28
N PRO A 152 6.74 4.68 -10.69
CA PRO A 152 7.78 4.63 -11.71
C PRO A 152 9.00 3.80 -11.26
N PRO A 153 9.70 3.09 -12.18
CA PRO A 153 10.87 2.27 -11.84
C PRO A 153 12.01 3.02 -11.15
N GLU A 154 12.07 4.35 -11.31
CA GLU A 154 13.00 5.23 -10.60
C GLU A 154 12.84 5.12 -9.09
N ASP A 155 11.61 4.96 -8.60
CA ASP A 155 11.34 4.80 -7.17
C ASP A 155 11.88 3.45 -6.68
N GLY A 156 11.65 2.36 -7.41
CA GLY A 156 12.26 1.06 -7.10
C GLY A 156 13.80 1.13 -7.07
N ARG A 157 14.41 1.83 -8.03
CA ARG A 157 15.86 2.07 -8.06
C ARG A 157 16.37 2.87 -6.86
N ALA A 158 15.59 3.81 -6.32
CA ALA A 158 15.98 4.60 -5.15
C ALA A 158 16.18 3.71 -3.91
N HIS A 159 15.30 2.73 -3.68
CA HIS A 159 15.42 1.77 -2.57
C HIS A 159 16.67 0.87 -2.70
N CYS A 160 17.02 0.45 -3.93
CA CYS A 160 18.23 -0.33 -4.16
C CYS A 160 19.52 0.49 -3.93
N ARG A 161 19.50 1.79 -4.27
CA ARG A 161 20.65 2.68 -4.09
C ARG A 161 20.89 3.00 -2.61
N SER A 162 19.82 3.24 -1.85
CA SER A 162 19.91 3.58 -0.43
C SER A 162 20.62 2.47 0.36
N ARG A 163 20.34 1.20 0.06
CA ARG A 163 21.01 0.04 0.70
C ARG A 163 22.45 -0.23 0.25
N ARG A 164 22.92 0.33 -0.87
CA ARG A 164 24.31 0.15 -1.33
C ARG A 164 25.29 1.17 -0.73
N ALA A 165 24.77 2.22 -0.13
CA ALA A 165 25.55 3.34 0.40
C ALA A 165 25.86 3.23 1.91
N GLY A 166 25.24 2.29 2.62
CA GLY A 166 25.54 1.93 4.02
C GLY A 166 26.33 0.64 4.12
#